data_AF-A0A928AGA8-F1
#
_entry.id   AF-A0A928AGA8-F1
#
_cell.length_a   1.000
_cell.length_b   1.000
_cell.length_c   1.000
_cell.angle_alpha   90.00
_cell.angle_beta   90.00
_cell.angle_gamma   90.00
#
_symmetry.space_group_name_H-M   'P 1'
#
loop_
_entity.id
_entity.type
_entity.pdbx_description
1 polymer ?
#
loop_
_entity_poly.entity_id
_entity_poly.type
_entity_poly.pdbx_seq_one_letter_code
_entity_poly.pdbx_strand_id
1 'polypeptide(L)'
;MFCPNCGNKCQDGHLFCGNCGTKLPVEVARAVAPSATPETVSSGTTSTSPHAAPASSSSSLSSATFRNETPMTEGIILTNLPALARKLHTDTDTVSALLHAYAEASLARNIRYRVLDAANYPMLNPEARGRRISLSPTDSWIEHGALLADCYRYGRHTTREETAYLFIIGGEDIIPMPVVRHYMADNPSIGDKDIDTDIPYAYLLGERTHPMLLSGKLFEYEQYFHVGRLPFALDASLDDLTGYLRRAAQAFSGISLTNWYGQTNLPWGDDSQVVVAPLRQARLHTNATLHEESYATMGDYRFSLAQGGLFYSLPITDQDIDRFFDRKANFYYFNLHGSDAPTTGGFVADFKGQGFGAIDPRQLATMEVPNILVTEACYGAKYMQYYRNQSMLLSAIGTQTLLYLGSSRSAFCNNRYPIDNSDRLSNIYIAELLNGNTAGESLYLARKSFFEYDKGRLYDQQLVSIVEFNLFGDPTLRAQRPLQSRIEPASRNIMARKGVQTISERKCIYTADSSAGQQSILDQVRCAVNRNLQQIRETVDRELYARLGVEPRQLRHIFSNHYPDGKSFYSFDYLENHSTFDRLHTAITDVDGKIKTIVSTK
;
A
#
# COMPACT_ATOMS: atom_id res chain seq x y z
N MET A 1 -33.85 21.70 4.21
CA MET A 1 -32.71 21.53 5.16
C MET A 1 -31.44 22.23 4.65
N PHE A 2 -30.41 22.50 5.48
CA PHE A 2 -29.11 23.01 5.00
C PHE A 2 -28.04 21.89 5.04
N CYS A 3 -27.17 21.84 4.03
CA CYS A 3 -26.09 20.86 3.97
C CYS A 3 -25.11 21.06 5.13
N PRO A 4 -24.83 20.02 5.94
CA PRO A 4 -23.94 20.14 7.10
C PRO A 4 -22.47 20.38 6.71
N ASN A 5 -22.09 20.07 5.46
CA ASN A 5 -20.72 20.21 4.98
C ASN A 5 -20.43 21.58 4.35
N CYS A 6 -21.30 22.06 3.45
CA CYS A 6 -21.05 23.32 2.72
C CYS A 6 -22.03 24.45 3.03
N GLY A 7 -23.02 24.23 3.92
CA GLY A 7 -24.01 25.24 4.29
C GLY A 7 -25.02 25.61 3.21
N ASN A 8 -25.00 24.95 2.04
CA ASN A 8 -25.96 25.24 0.97
C ASN A 8 -27.39 24.80 1.34
N LYS A 9 -28.41 25.56 0.92
CA LYS A 9 -29.81 25.21 1.17
C LYS A 9 -30.24 24.08 0.23
N CYS A 10 -30.60 22.93 0.78
CA CYS A 10 -31.01 21.75 0.02
C CYS A 10 -32.53 21.62 -0.02
N GLN A 11 -33.06 21.15 -1.16
CA GLN A 11 -34.49 20.85 -1.35
C GLN A 11 -34.90 19.63 -0.50
N ASP A 12 -36.10 19.68 0.08
CA ASP A 12 -36.58 18.63 0.99
C ASP A 12 -36.86 17.33 0.22
N GLY A 13 -36.44 16.19 0.78
CA GLY A 13 -36.54 14.86 0.14
C GLY A 13 -35.33 14.45 -0.70
N HIS A 14 -34.34 15.33 -0.92
CA HIS A 14 -33.09 14.97 -1.59
C HIS A 14 -32.17 14.19 -0.65
N LEU A 15 -31.63 13.07 -1.14
CA LEU A 15 -30.68 12.23 -0.40
C LEU A 15 -29.26 12.82 -0.37
N PHE A 16 -28.95 13.76 -1.27
CA PHE A 16 -27.61 14.35 -1.40
C PHE A 16 -27.67 15.85 -1.70
N CYS A 17 -26.68 16.60 -1.24
CA CYS A 17 -26.51 18.01 -1.56
C CYS A 17 -26.09 18.19 -3.02
N GLY A 18 -26.89 18.90 -3.81
CA GLY A 18 -26.59 19.18 -5.22
C GLY A 18 -25.36 20.05 -5.49
N ASN A 19 -24.71 20.58 -4.45
CA ASN A 19 -23.50 21.41 -4.60
C ASN A 19 -22.20 20.66 -4.27
N CYS A 20 -22.18 19.82 -3.23
CA CYS A 20 -20.97 19.16 -2.76
C CYS A 20 -21.10 17.64 -2.64
N GLY A 21 -22.23 17.06 -3.07
CA GLY A 21 -22.47 15.62 -3.04
C GLY A 21 -22.68 15.00 -1.65
N THR A 22 -22.60 15.79 -0.57
CA THR A 22 -22.76 15.28 0.80
C THR A 22 -24.15 14.69 1.02
N LYS A 23 -24.21 13.46 1.54
CA LYS A 23 -25.46 12.77 1.87
C LYS A 23 -26.21 13.52 2.98
N LEU A 24 -27.48 13.80 2.73
CA LEU A 24 -28.35 14.53 3.65
C LEU A 24 -29.04 13.51 4.57
N PRO A 25 -29.10 13.78 5.89
CA PRO A 25 -29.72 12.86 6.84
C PRO A 25 -31.21 12.69 6.55
N VAL A 26 -31.65 11.44 6.40
CA VAL A 26 -33.07 11.07 6.23
C VAL A 26 -33.67 10.91 7.62
N GLU A 27 -34.73 11.66 7.94
CA GLU A 27 -35.49 11.44 9.17
C GLU A 27 -36.26 10.11 9.05
N VAL A 28 -35.78 9.07 9.73
CA VAL A 28 -36.52 7.81 9.91
C VAL A 28 -37.29 7.88 11.22
N ALA A 29 -38.61 7.80 11.14
CA ALA A 29 -39.51 7.77 12.28
C ALA A 29 -39.18 6.60 13.23
N ARG A 30 -38.97 6.92 14.51
CA ARG A 30 -38.66 5.97 15.60
C ARG A 30 -39.87 5.08 15.91
N ALA A 31 -39.71 3.76 15.77
CA ALA A 31 -40.58 2.77 16.40
C ALA A 31 -39.99 2.32 17.75
N VAL A 32 -40.89 2.17 18.72
CA VAL A 32 -40.66 2.05 20.17
C VAL A 32 -40.28 0.62 20.57
N ALA A 33 -39.34 0.50 21.52
CA ALA A 33 -38.92 -0.76 22.16
C ALA A 33 -39.92 -1.24 23.23
N PRO A 34 -39.81 -2.51 23.68
CA PRO A 34 -40.04 -2.80 25.09
C PRO A 34 -38.87 -3.54 25.76
N SER A 35 -38.76 -3.21 27.05
CA SER A 35 -37.74 -3.50 28.05
C SER A 35 -37.90 -4.87 28.70
N ALA A 36 -36.79 -5.50 29.12
CA ALA A 36 -36.74 -6.36 30.31
C ALA A 36 -35.29 -6.63 30.79
N THR A 37 -35.06 -6.38 32.07
CA THR A 37 -33.97 -6.88 32.93
C THR A 37 -34.63 -7.39 34.23
N PRO A 38 -33.91 -7.94 35.22
CA PRO A 38 -33.03 -9.12 35.18
C PRO A 38 -33.37 -10.10 36.34
N GLU A 39 -32.86 -11.34 36.34
CA GLU A 39 -32.83 -12.15 37.57
C GLU A 39 -31.46 -12.79 37.83
N THR A 40 -30.99 -12.57 39.04
CA THR A 40 -29.80 -13.05 39.72
C THR A 40 -30.06 -14.41 40.37
N VAL A 41 -29.11 -15.34 40.32
CA VAL A 41 -28.98 -16.41 41.32
C VAL A 41 -27.52 -16.57 41.72
N SER A 42 -27.29 -16.44 43.01
CA SER A 42 -26.04 -16.68 43.71
C SER A 42 -26.03 -18.10 44.27
N SER A 43 -24.90 -18.79 44.20
CA SER A 43 -24.56 -19.85 45.16
C SER A 43 -23.04 -19.97 45.24
N GLY A 44 -22.50 -19.62 46.41
CA GLY A 44 -21.10 -19.85 46.75
C GLY A 44 -20.90 -21.23 47.38
N THR A 45 -19.66 -21.72 47.32
CA THR A 45 -19.12 -22.61 48.36
C THR A 45 -17.60 -22.47 48.44
N THR A 46 -17.13 -22.62 49.67
CA THR A 46 -15.84 -22.28 50.26
C THR A 46 -14.76 -23.35 50.16
N SER A 47 -13.50 -22.89 50.23
CA SER A 47 -12.35 -23.42 50.99
C SER A 47 -11.80 -24.83 50.68
N THR A 48 -10.50 -24.94 50.38
CA THR A 48 -9.41 -25.20 51.37
C THR A 48 -8.07 -25.47 50.67
N SER A 49 -7.02 -24.74 51.04
CA SER A 49 -5.61 -25.16 50.92
C SER A 49 -5.24 -26.03 52.13
N PRO A 50 -4.16 -26.83 52.10
CA PRO A 50 -2.92 -26.34 52.73
C PRO A 50 -1.57 -26.92 52.22
N HIS A 51 -0.49 -26.15 52.53
CA HIS A 51 0.89 -26.57 52.89
C HIS A 51 1.73 -27.38 51.89
N ALA A 52 3.06 -27.36 51.89
CA ALA A 52 4.14 -26.51 52.40
C ALA A 52 5.44 -27.13 51.81
N ALA A 53 6.47 -26.30 51.58
CA ALA A 53 7.80 -26.73 51.19
C ALA A 53 8.50 -27.59 52.27
N PRO A 54 9.62 -28.25 51.93
CA PRO A 54 10.88 -27.76 52.49
C PRO A 54 12.08 -27.79 51.54
N ALA A 55 13.11 -27.03 51.93
CA ALA A 55 14.36 -26.77 51.23
C ALA A 55 15.52 -27.67 51.70
N SER A 56 16.48 -27.90 50.80
CA SER A 56 17.96 -28.04 51.00
C SER A 56 18.52 -28.77 49.75
N SER A 57 19.73 -28.59 49.22
CA SER A 57 20.92 -27.78 49.50
C SER A 57 21.88 -27.94 48.30
N SER A 58 22.55 -26.85 47.94
CA SER A 58 23.90 -26.74 47.33
C SER A 58 24.49 -27.91 46.51
N SER A 59 24.80 -27.66 45.24
CA SER A 59 26.18 -27.47 44.75
C SER A 59 26.34 -27.85 43.28
N SER A 60 27.05 -26.98 42.56
CA SER A 60 28.06 -27.26 41.53
C SER A 60 27.88 -26.38 40.29
N LEU A 61 28.90 -25.58 40.04
CA LEU A 61 29.12 -24.88 38.79
C LEU A 61 29.14 -25.90 37.66
N SER A 62 28.26 -25.72 36.68
CA SER A 62 28.46 -26.32 35.37
C SER A 62 28.15 -25.29 34.30
N SER A 63 29.23 -24.84 33.65
CA SER A 63 29.27 -24.54 32.22
C SER A 63 28.06 -23.77 31.69
N ALA A 64 28.14 -22.44 31.77
CA ALA A 64 27.40 -21.57 30.87
C ALA A 64 27.88 -21.87 29.44
N THR A 65 27.29 -22.90 28.84
CA THR A 65 27.19 -23.02 27.40
C THR A 65 26.46 -21.77 26.96
N PHE A 66 27.21 -20.79 26.43
CA PHE A 66 26.65 -19.73 25.61
C PHE A 66 25.95 -20.44 24.45
N ARG A 67 24.67 -20.77 24.63
CA ARG A 67 23.77 -20.98 23.51
C ARG A 67 23.80 -19.65 22.78
N ASN A 68 24.35 -19.65 21.58
CA ASN A 68 24.07 -18.62 20.59
C ASN A 68 22.56 -18.72 20.29
N GLU A 69 21.73 -18.26 21.22
CA GLU A 69 20.31 -18.06 20.96
C GLU A 69 20.24 -17.01 19.86
N THR A 70 19.62 -17.39 18.74
CA THR A 70 19.42 -16.46 17.64
C THR A 70 18.59 -15.30 18.21
N PRO A 71 19.03 -14.03 18.08
CA PRO A 71 18.31 -12.91 18.66
C PRO A 71 16.86 -12.95 18.23
N MET A 72 15.95 -12.96 19.20
CA MET A 72 14.54 -13.09 18.95
C MET A 72 13.99 -11.74 18.49
N THR A 73 13.27 -11.76 17.37
CA THR A 73 12.71 -10.58 16.73
C THR A 73 11.47 -10.10 17.49
N GLU A 74 11.37 -8.80 17.73
CA GLU A 74 10.24 -8.19 18.44
C GLU A 74 9.22 -7.62 17.45
N GLY A 75 7.94 -7.72 17.79
CA GLY A 75 6.85 -7.15 17.01
C GLY A 75 5.68 -6.68 17.88
N ILE A 76 4.83 -5.81 17.31
CA ILE A 76 3.61 -5.31 17.93
C ILE A 76 2.43 -5.63 17.01
N ILE A 77 1.37 -6.22 17.57
CA ILE A 77 0.06 -6.27 16.94
C ILE A 77 -0.74 -5.08 17.48
N LEU A 78 -0.98 -4.07 16.65
CA LEU A 78 -1.75 -2.88 17.03
C LEU A 78 -3.21 -3.03 16.58
N THR A 79 -4.14 -2.86 17.51
CA THR A 79 -5.58 -2.84 17.19
C THR A 79 -6.36 -2.01 18.21
N ASN A 80 -7.66 -1.84 17.97
CA ASN A 80 -8.63 -1.34 18.93
C ASN A 80 -9.66 -2.46 19.16
N LEU A 81 -9.52 -3.21 20.25
CA LEU A 81 -10.28 -4.46 20.42
C LEU A 81 -11.80 -4.22 20.41
N PRO A 82 -12.37 -3.22 21.11
CA PRO A 82 -13.80 -2.95 21.03
C PRO A 82 -14.29 -2.56 19.63
N ALA A 83 -13.51 -1.77 18.87
CA ALA A 83 -13.89 -1.39 17.51
C ALA A 83 -13.83 -2.59 16.56
N LEU A 84 -12.76 -3.40 16.64
CA LEU A 84 -12.60 -4.61 15.84
C LEU A 84 -13.69 -5.64 16.16
N ALA A 85 -14.01 -5.87 17.43
CA ALA A 85 -15.08 -6.79 17.84
C ALA A 85 -16.45 -6.36 17.29
N ARG A 86 -16.78 -5.05 17.34
CA ARG A 86 -17.99 -4.51 16.73
C ARG A 86 -18.02 -4.72 15.21
N LYS A 87 -16.90 -4.47 14.53
CA LYS A 87 -16.76 -4.65 13.07
C LYS A 87 -17.01 -6.09 12.65
N LEU A 88 -16.50 -7.05 13.43
CA LEU A 88 -16.58 -8.47 13.14
C LEU A 88 -17.81 -9.17 13.75
N HIS A 89 -18.73 -8.39 14.34
CA HIS A 89 -19.96 -8.88 14.97
C HIS A 89 -19.72 -9.93 16.07
N THR A 90 -18.72 -9.69 16.92
CA THR A 90 -18.34 -10.57 18.04
C THR A 90 -18.03 -9.76 19.32
N ASP A 91 -17.57 -10.43 20.37
CA ASP A 91 -17.11 -9.81 21.62
C ASP A 91 -15.57 -9.60 21.66
N THR A 92 -15.14 -8.70 22.55
CA THR A 92 -13.73 -8.32 22.73
C THR A 92 -12.85 -9.48 23.17
N ASP A 93 -13.35 -10.38 24.01
CA ASP A 93 -12.56 -11.48 24.57
C ASP A 93 -12.24 -12.52 23.48
N THR A 94 -13.19 -12.79 22.60
CA THR A 94 -13.01 -13.65 21.42
C THR A 94 -11.91 -13.10 20.50
N VAL A 95 -11.95 -11.81 20.16
CA VAL A 95 -10.91 -11.18 19.33
C VAL A 95 -9.55 -11.21 20.03
N SER A 96 -9.52 -10.83 21.32
CA SER A 96 -8.30 -10.84 22.12
C SER A 96 -7.65 -12.23 22.15
N ALA A 97 -8.43 -13.28 22.40
CA ALA A 97 -7.95 -14.65 22.42
C ALA A 97 -7.36 -15.09 21.07
N LEU A 98 -7.98 -14.71 19.94
CA LEU A 98 -7.45 -14.99 18.60
C LEU A 98 -6.09 -14.31 18.36
N LEU A 99 -5.96 -13.03 18.72
CA LEU A 99 -4.71 -12.29 18.55
C LEU A 99 -3.58 -12.85 19.42
N HIS A 100 -3.88 -13.21 20.67
CA HIS A 100 -2.93 -13.85 21.56
C HIS A 100 -2.53 -15.26 21.08
N ALA A 101 -3.47 -16.07 20.58
CA ALA A 101 -3.16 -17.37 20.01
C ALA A 101 -2.23 -17.25 18.78
N TYR A 102 -2.45 -16.23 17.95
CA TYR A 102 -1.57 -15.94 16.82
C TYR A 102 -0.17 -15.49 17.27
N ALA A 103 -0.09 -14.61 18.27
CA ALA A 103 1.17 -14.16 18.86
C ALA A 103 1.97 -15.31 19.51
N GLU A 104 1.30 -16.25 20.17
CA GLU A 104 1.95 -17.46 20.70
C GLU A 104 2.45 -18.37 19.56
N ALA A 105 1.67 -18.52 18.49
CA ALA A 105 2.10 -19.30 17.33
C ALA A 105 3.33 -18.71 16.63
N SER A 106 3.52 -17.37 16.66
CA SER A 106 4.68 -16.72 16.03
C SER A 106 6.00 -17.01 16.75
N LEU A 107 5.96 -17.40 18.03
CA LEU A 107 7.15 -17.78 18.80
C LEU A 107 7.90 -18.96 18.17
N ALA A 108 7.20 -19.86 17.48
CA ALA A 108 7.79 -20.97 16.75
C ALA A 108 8.82 -20.50 15.69
N ARG A 109 8.76 -19.22 15.26
CA ARG A 109 9.69 -18.58 14.31
C ARG A 109 10.53 -17.48 14.89
N ASN A 110 10.73 -17.49 16.20
CA ASN A 110 11.59 -16.51 16.86
C ASN A 110 11.07 -15.07 16.70
N ILE A 111 9.75 -14.90 16.55
CA ILE A 111 9.04 -13.62 16.51
C ILE A 111 8.15 -13.54 17.75
N ARG A 112 8.35 -12.52 18.58
CA ARG A 112 7.50 -12.24 19.74
C ARG A 112 6.61 -11.05 19.43
N TYR A 113 5.34 -11.32 19.18
CA TYR A 113 4.33 -10.28 19.10
C TYR A 113 3.80 -9.90 20.48
N ARG A 114 3.72 -8.60 20.74
CA ARG A 114 2.90 -8.04 21.83
C ARG A 114 1.62 -7.47 21.25
N VAL A 115 0.48 -7.89 21.79
CA VAL A 115 -0.82 -7.28 21.44
C VAL A 115 -0.96 -5.94 22.18
N LEU A 116 -1.20 -4.87 21.43
CA LEU A 116 -1.44 -3.52 21.92
C LEU A 116 -2.87 -3.12 21.57
N ASP A 117 -3.72 -3.05 22.59
CA ASP A 117 -5.09 -2.52 22.47
C ASP A 117 -5.11 -1.00 22.72
N ALA A 118 -5.32 -0.23 21.65
CA ALA A 118 -5.41 1.22 21.70
C ALA A 118 -6.57 1.72 22.58
N ALA A 119 -7.64 0.94 22.73
CA ALA A 119 -8.76 1.31 23.59
C ALA A 119 -8.45 1.16 25.09
N ASN A 120 -7.37 0.45 25.45
CA ASN A 120 -7.07 0.15 26.84
C ASN A 120 -5.58 -0.08 27.08
N TYR A 121 -4.75 0.91 26.78
CA TYR A 121 -3.30 0.80 26.89
C TYR A 121 -2.78 1.27 28.26
N PRO A 122 -2.12 0.40 29.05
CA PRO A 122 -1.38 0.81 30.22
C PRO A 122 -0.04 1.43 29.82
N MET A 123 0.15 2.73 30.07
CA MET A 123 1.42 3.39 29.77
C MET A 123 2.57 2.71 30.52
N LEU A 124 3.62 2.36 29.78
CA LEU A 124 4.79 1.66 30.28
C LEU A 124 5.88 2.63 30.75
N ASN A 125 5.89 3.87 30.24
CA ASN A 125 6.77 4.92 30.75
C ASN A 125 6.61 5.06 32.27
N PRO A 126 7.69 4.89 33.06
CA PRO A 126 7.65 5.07 34.52
C PRO A 126 7.13 6.44 34.95
N GLU A 127 7.38 7.49 34.16
CA GLU A 127 6.90 8.85 34.43
C GLU A 127 5.38 8.99 34.27
N ALA A 128 4.74 8.08 33.54
CA ALA A 128 3.29 8.07 33.37
C ALA A 128 2.54 7.59 34.62
N ARG A 129 3.25 7.12 35.67
CA ARG A 129 2.69 6.75 36.99
C ARG A 129 1.47 5.82 36.91
N GLY A 130 1.52 4.84 36.01
CA GLY A 130 0.44 3.85 35.83
C GLY A 130 -0.81 4.39 35.13
N ARG A 131 -0.73 5.56 34.47
CA ARG A 131 -1.81 6.10 33.64
C ARG A 131 -2.21 5.10 32.56
N ARG A 132 -3.52 4.92 32.37
CA ARG A 132 -4.08 4.20 31.23
C ARG A 132 -4.60 5.20 30.20
N ILE A 133 -4.37 4.92 28.93
CA ILE A 133 -4.91 5.68 27.81
C ILE A 133 -5.95 4.82 27.11
N SER A 134 -7.06 5.44 26.73
CA SER A 134 -8.13 4.84 25.95
C SER A 134 -8.34 5.71 24.72
N LEU A 135 -7.97 5.19 23.55
CA LEU A 135 -8.20 5.82 22.27
C LEU A 135 -9.37 5.14 21.55
N SER A 136 -10.09 5.94 20.80
CA SER A 136 -11.10 5.57 19.83
C SER A 136 -10.53 5.69 18.41
N PRO A 137 -11.16 5.06 17.40
CA PRO A 137 -10.73 5.22 16.00
C PRO A 137 -10.77 6.66 15.48
N THR A 138 -11.51 7.57 16.14
CA THR A 138 -11.58 8.99 15.77
C THR A 138 -10.42 9.82 16.32
N ASP A 139 -9.66 9.30 17.28
CA ASP A 139 -8.45 9.95 17.77
C ASP A 139 -7.36 9.90 16.72
N SER A 140 -6.42 10.85 16.77
CA SER A 140 -5.46 11.03 15.69
C SER A 140 -4.50 9.84 15.56
N TRP A 141 -3.99 9.60 14.35
CA TRP A 141 -2.92 8.63 14.14
C TRP A 141 -1.67 8.96 14.98
N ILE A 142 -1.45 10.25 15.29
CA ILE A 142 -0.34 10.74 16.12
C ILE A 142 -0.46 10.20 17.55
N GLU A 143 -1.65 10.23 18.14
CA GLU A 143 -1.91 9.69 19.48
C GLU A 143 -1.72 8.17 19.51
N HIS A 144 -2.19 7.46 18.48
CA HIS A 144 -1.91 6.03 18.32
C HIS A 144 -0.41 5.76 18.18
N GLY A 145 0.31 6.60 17.43
CA GLY A 145 1.76 6.57 17.29
C GLY A 145 2.50 6.83 18.61
N ALA A 146 1.92 7.62 19.52
CA ALA A 146 2.48 7.83 20.86
C ALA A 146 2.37 6.57 21.74
N LEU A 147 1.29 5.78 21.62
CA LEU A 147 1.19 4.47 22.29
C LEU A 147 2.25 3.51 21.75
N LEU A 148 2.45 3.48 20.43
CA LEU A 148 3.52 2.68 19.82
C LEU A 148 4.90 3.13 20.27
N ALA A 149 5.16 4.44 20.36
CA ALA A 149 6.43 4.97 20.84
C ALA A 149 6.71 4.59 22.30
N ASP A 150 5.70 4.64 23.17
CA ASP A 150 5.79 4.18 24.55
C ASP A 150 6.09 2.67 24.61
N CYS A 151 5.32 1.87 23.88
CA CYS A 151 5.51 0.42 23.83
C CYS A 151 6.89 0.03 23.27
N TYR A 152 7.34 0.72 22.22
CA TYR A 152 8.65 0.51 21.60
C TYR A 152 9.78 0.87 22.56
N ARG A 153 9.67 1.96 23.33
CA ARG A 153 10.75 2.43 24.22
C ARG A 153 10.83 1.66 25.54
N TYR A 154 9.68 1.33 26.14
CA TYR A 154 9.62 0.80 27.50
C TYR A 154 9.12 -0.64 27.57
N GLY A 155 8.54 -1.17 26.49
CA GLY A 155 7.94 -2.51 26.45
C GLY A 155 8.81 -3.60 25.83
N ARG A 156 9.99 -3.29 25.30
CA ARG A 156 10.85 -4.27 24.64
C ARG A 156 11.72 -5.06 25.60
N HIS A 157 11.92 -6.34 25.27
CA HIS A 157 12.72 -7.27 26.07
C HIS A 157 14.21 -7.23 25.72
N THR A 158 14.55 -6.70 24.54
CA THR A 158 15.93 -6.58 24.09
C THR A 158 16.39 -5.13 24.25
N THR A 159 17.66 -4.96 24.64
CA THR A 159 18.32 -3.65 24.69
C THR A 159 18.86 -3.22 23.33
N ARG A 160 18.68 -4.05 22.29
CA ARG A 160 19.16 -3.76 20.94
C ARG A 160 18.17 -2.86 20.22
N GLU A 161 18.69 -1.77 19.66
CA GLU A 161 17.97 -0.88 18.75
C GLU A 161 17.85 -1.53 17.36
N GLU A 162 17.10 -2.64 17.29
CA GLU A 162 16.74 -3.30 16.03
C GLU A 162 15.36 -2.80 15.56
N THR A 163 15.15 -2.78 14.24
CA THR A 163 13.83 -2.52 13.64
C THR A 163 12.89 -3.64 14.07
N ALA A 164 11.77 -3.27 14.69
CA ALA A 164 10.72 -4.21 15.07
C ALA A 164 9.69 -4.36 13.93
N TYR A 165 8.71 -5.23 14.14
CA TYR A 165 7.59 -5.38 13.21
C TYR A 165 6.33 -4.75 13.80
N LEU A 166 5.52 -4.12 12.96
CA LEU A 166 4.22 -3.58 13.35
C LEU A 166 3.15 -4.18 12.45
N PHE A 167 2.31 -5.02 13.03
CA PHE A 167 1.14 -5.57 12.36
C PHE A 167 -0.13 -4.85 12.84
N ILE A 168 -0.67 -3.97 12.00
CA ILE A 168 -1.90 -3.24 12.30
C ILE A 168 -3.09 -4.13 11.90
N ILE A 169 -3.95 -4.50 12.84
CA ILE A 169 -5.15 -5.28 12.56
C ILE A 169 -6.37 -4.35 12.67
N GLY A 170 -6.93 -4.00 11.52
CA GLY A 170 -8.03 -3.06 11.38
C GLY A 170 -7.87 -2.11 10.19
N GLY A 171 -9.01 -1.66 9.65
CA GLY A 171 -9.08 -0.53 8.73
C GLY A 171 -8.94 0.82 9.45
N GLU A 172 -9.18 1.89 8.71
CA GLU A 172 -9.23 3.27 9.21
C GLU A 172 -10.30 3.48 10.30
N ASP A 173 -11.33 2.64 10.30
CA ASP A 173 -12.42 2.59 11.26
C ASP A 173 -12.07 1.89 12.58
N ILE A 174 -10.84 1.36 12.71
CA ILE A 174 -10.33 0.66 13.90
C ILE A 174 -9.01 1.28 14.36
N ILE A 175 -8.04 1.43 13.45
CA ILE A 175 -6.79 2.17 13.67
C ILE A 175 -6.65 3.18 12.52
N PRO A 176 -6.62 4.49 12.81
CA PRO A 176 -6.67 5.51 11.77
C PRO A 176 -5.55 5.33 10.75
N MET A 177 -5.88 5.48 9.47
CA MET A 177 -4.90 5.51 8.38
C MET A 177 -4.31 6.92 8.32
N PRO A 178 -2.98 7.10 8.44
CA PRO A 178 -2.38 8.41 8.25
C PRO A 178 -2.60 8.91 6.82
N VAL A 179 -2.96 10.19 6.72
CA VAL A 179 -3.19 10.89 5.46
C VAL A 179 -2.17 12.02 5.36
N VAL A 180 -1.34 11.99 4.31
CA VAL A 180 -0.28 12.97 4.08
C VAL A 180 -0.53 13.75 2.81
N ARG A 181 -0.06 14.99 2.75
CA ARG A 181 -0.23 15.83 1.54
C ARG A 181 0.47 15.19 0.34
N HIS A 182 -0.20 15.18 -0.80
CA HIS A 182 0.35 14.68 -2.06
C HIS A 182 1.50 15.58 -2.54
N TYR A 183 2.62 14.99 -2.97
CA TYR A 183 3.80 15.74 -3.43
C TYR A 183 3.51 16.63 -4.65
N MET A 184 2.53 16.22 -5.44
CA MET A 184 2.05 16.97 -6.61
C MET A 184 0.70 17.66 -6.38
N ALA A 185 0.29 17.94 -5.13
CA ALA A 185 -1.02 18.52 -4.82
C ALA A 185 -1.31 19.85 -5.56
N ASP A 186 -0.26 20.64 -5.85
CA ASP A 186 -0.35 21.92 -6.57
C ASP A 186 -0.38 21.75 -8.10
N ASN A 187 -0.27 20.52 -8.61
CA ASN A 187 -0.41 20.22 -10.02
C ASN A 187 -1.90 20.07 -10.37
N PRO A 188 -2.47 20.92 -11.25
CA PRO A 188 -3.88 20.80 -11.65
C PRO A 188 -4.15 19.54 -12.48
N SER A 189 -3.14 18.93 -13.11
CA SER A 189 -3.26 17.65 -13.82
C SER A 189 -3.49 16.46 -12.88
N ILE A 190 -3.29 16.64 -11.57
CA ILE A 190 -3.45 15.59 -10.55
C ILE A 190 -4.65 15.93 -9.67
N GLY A 191 -5.65 15.05 -9.69
CA GLY A 191 -6.84 15.16 -8.84
C GLY A 191 -6.51 14.96 -7.35
N ASP A 192 -5.62 14.02 -7.05
CA ASP A 192 -5.22 13.67 -5.68
C ASP A 192 -4.55 14.83 -4.93
N LYS A 193 -5.05 15.13 -3.74
CA LYS A 193 -4.47 16.15 -2.83
C LYS A 193 -3.77 15.55 -1.62
N ASP A 194 -4.01 14.27 -1.37
CA ASP A 194 -3.43 13.51 -0.28
C ASP A 194 -3.10 12.07 -0.68
N ILE A 195 -2.37 11.38 0.20
CA ILE A 195 -1.94 9.99 0.08
C ILE A 195 -2.20 9.29 1.41
N ASP A 196 -2.87 8.14 1.36
CA ASP A 196 -3.00 7.26 2.52
C ASP A 196 -1.75 6.39 2.64
N THR A 197 -1.12 6.38 3.82
CA THR A 197 0.15 5.68 4.02
C THR A 197 0.39 5.29 5.48
N ASP A 198 0.89 4.07 5.70
CA ASP A 198 1.30 3.61 7.03
C ASP A 198 2.75 4.01 7.39
N ILE A 199 3.48 4.70 6.51
CA ILE A 199 4.85 5.18 6.78
C ILE A 199 4.97 5.96 8.09
N PRO A 200 4.04 6.84 8.48
CA PRO A 200 4.16 7.56 9.75
C PRO A 200 4.27 6.66 10.98
N TYR A 201 3.62 5.50 10.97
CA TYR A 201 3.74 4.51 12.05
C TYR A 201 5.13 3.84 12.10
N ALA A 202 5.90 3.90 11.01
CA ALA A 202 7.23 3.32 10.93
C ALA A 202 8.32 4.17 11.65
N TYR A 203 8.09 5.47 11.86
CA TYR A 203 9.12 6.43 12.30
C TYR A 203 8.89 7.05 13.69
N LEU A 204 7.68 6.99 14.26
CA LEU A 204 7.40 7.42 15.65
C LEU A 204 7.82 8.86 15.99
N LEU A 205 7.77 9.78 15.02
CA LEU A 205 8.15 11.20 15.21
C LEU A 205 6.96 12.12 15.53
N GLY A 206 5.75 11.58 15.66
CA GLY A 206 4.53 12.34 15.92
C GLY A 206 4.30 13.44 14.88
N GLU A 207 3.95 14.64 15.33
CA GLU A 207 3.68 15.81 14.46
C GLU A 207 4.82 16.17 13.50
N ARG A 208 6.08 15.86 13.87
CA ARG A 208 7.25 16.16 13.02
C ARG A 208 7.29 15.31 11.75
N THR A 209 6.54 14.21 11.70
CA THR A 209 6.56 13.28 10.58
C THR A 209 6.13 13.93 9.28
N HIS A 210 5.03 14.69 9.27
CA HIS A 210 4.50 15.32 8.05
C HIS A 210 5.49 16.28 7.36
N PRO A 211 6.04 17.31 8.03
CA PRO A 211 6.99 18.22 7.38
C PRO A 211 8.30 17.52 6.95
N MET A 212 8.71 16.47 7.67
CA MET A 212 9.90 15.69 7.31
C MET A 212 9.65 14.76 6.12
N LEU A 213 8.45 14.21 5.99
CA LEU A 213 8.06 13.39 4.85
C LEU A 213 7.98 14.25 3.57
N LEU A 214 7.37 15.43 3.66
CA LEU A 214 7.27 16.37 2.54
C LEU A 214 8.63 16.83 2.02
N SER A 215 9.58 17.05 2.93
CA SER A 215 10.95 17.44 2.53
C SER A 215 11.84 16.25 2.15
N GLY A 216 11.35 15.01 2.28
CA GLY A 216 12.15 13.78 2.10
C GLY A 216 13.13 13.48 3.24
N LYS A 217 13.28 14.39 4.21
CA LYS A 217 14.20 14.25 5.35
C LYS A 217 13.82 13.11 6.29
N LEU A 218 12.56 12.67 6.30
CA LEU A 218 12.13 11.53 7.11
C LEU A 218 13.00 10.29 6.85
N PHE A 219 13.35 10.05 5.59
CA PHE A 219 14.10 8.87 5.16
C PHE A 219 15.57 8.87 5.58
N GLU A 220 16.08 10.00 6.10
CA GLU A 220 17.42 10.10 6.71
C GLU A 220 17.45 9.62 8.17
N TYR A 221 16.28 9.35 8.76
CA TYR A 221 16.14 8.82 10.11
C TYR A 221 15.99 7.30 10.08
N GLU A 222 16.22 6.67 11.23
CA GLU A 222 16.00 5.25 11.40
C GLU A 222 14.51 4.93 11.32
N GLN A 223 14.19 3.90 10.55
CA GLN A 223 12.87 3.27 10.57
C GLN A 223 12.81 2.33 11.77
N TYR A 224 11.85 2.53 12.67
CA TYR A 224 11.67 1.72 13.86
C TYR A 224 10.83 0.47 13.62
N PHE A 225 9.91 0.52 12.65
CA PHE A 225 9.04 -0.60 12.32
C PHE A 225 9.00 -0.93 10.83
N HIS A 226 9.03 -2.23 10.52
CA HIS A 226 8.45 -2.74 9.28
C HIS A 226 6.94 -2.91 9.47
N VAL A 227 6.15 -2.16 8.70
CA VAL A 227 4.69 -2.05 8.91
C VAL A 227 3.93 -2.86 7.88
N GLY A 228 2.92 -3.60 8.33
CA GLY A 228 1.89 -4.22 7.49
C GLY A 228 0.51 -4.07 8.13
N ARG A 229 -0.55 -4.02 7.30
CA ARG A 229 -1.93 -3.79 7.76
C ARG A 229 -2.89 -4.88 7.28
N LEU A 230 -3.76 -5.37 8.17
CA LEU A 230 -4.88 -6.24 7.82
C LEU A 230 -6.19 -5.45 7.90
N PRO A 231 -6.70 -4.90 6.78
CA PRO A 231 -7.96 -4.17 6.73
C PRO A 231 -9.15 -5.13 6.60
N PHE A 232 -10.36 -4.61 6.88
CA PHE A 232 -11.60 -5.38 6.79
C PHE A 232 -12.66 -4.63 5.98
N ALA A 233 -13.35 -5.37 5.11
CA ALA A 233 -14.46 -4.85 4.32
C ALA A 233 -15.64 -4.43 5.19
N LEU A 234 -16.56 -3.63 4.65
CA LEU A 234 -17.81 -3.25 5.34
C LEU A 234 -18.67 -4.45 5.75
N ASP A 235 -18.62 -5.53 4.98
CA ASP A 235 -19.31 -6.80 5.18
C ASP A 235 -18.43 -7.89 5.83
N ALA A 236 -17.34 -7.50 6.50
CA ALA A 236 -16.46 -8.46 7.16
C ALA A 236 -17.12 -9.16 8.37
N SER A 237 -16.64 -10.36 8.67
CA SER A 237 -17.09 -11.19 9.78
C SER A 237 -15.90 -11.79 10.54
N LEU A 238 -16.17 -12.39 11.70
CA LEU A 238 -15.15 -13.08 12.49
C LEU A 238 -14.39 -14.16 11.69
N ASP A 239 -15.04 -14.80 10.71
CA ASP A 239 -14.42 -15.81 9.85
C ASP A 239 -13.27 -15.24 9.03
N ASP A 240 -13.30 -13.95 8.70
CA ASP A 240 -12.25 -13.30 7.93
C ASP A 240 -10.97 -13.14 8.73
N LEU A 241 -11.08 -12.64 9.97
CA LEU A 241 -9.96 -12.56 10.90
C LEU A 241 -9.42 -13.96 11.22
N THR A 242 -10.31 -14.88 11.61
CA THR A 242 -9.94 -16.24 12.00
C THR A 242 -9.29 -17.00 10.84
N GLY A 243 -9.86 -16.88 9.64
CA GLY A 243 -9.35 -17.50 8.42
C GLY A 243 -7.98 -16.95 8.04
N TYR A 244 -7.82 -15.63 8.04
CA TYR A 244 -6.53 -14.99 7.76
C TYR A 244 -5.45 -15.44 8.75
N LEU A 245 -5.69 -15.28 10.06
CA LEU A 245 -4.68 -15.61 11.08
C LEU A 245 -4.30 -17.09 11.05
N ARG A 246 -5.25 -17.99 10.80
CA ARG A 246 -4.96 -19.42 10.65
C ARG A 246 -4.03 -19.70 9.47
N ARG A 247 -4.33 -19.15 8.29
CA ARG A 247 -3.49 -19.33 7.09
C ARG A 247 -2.11 -18.68 7.28
N ALA A 248 -2.07 -17.49 7.86
CA ALA A 248 -0.81 -16.78 8.16
C ALA A 248 0.06 -17.58 9.14
N ALA A 249 -0.52 -18.15 10.20
CA ALA A 249 0.22 -18.96 11.17
C ALA A 249 0.77 -20.25 10.54
N GLN A 250 0.02 -20.87 9.63
CA GLN A 250 0.50 -22.02 8.85
C GLN A 250 1.65 -21.63 7.88
N ALA A 251 1.62 -20.40 7.38
CA ALA A 251 2.61 -19.84 6.46
C ALA A 251 3.85 -19.25 7.14
N PHE A 252 3.98 -19.34 8.47
CA PHE A 252 5.21 -18.97 9.17
C PHE A 252 6.45 -19.71 8.64
N SER A 253 6.25 -20.91 8.04
CA SER A 253 7.18 -21.69 7.17
C SER A 253 7.86 -20.90 6.07
N GLY A 254 7.28 -19.78 5.70
CA GLY A 254 7.35 -19.27 4.35
C GLY A 254 6.08 -19.66 3.60
N ILE A 255 5.60 -18.72 2.80
CA ILE A 255 4.54 -18.95 1.83
C ILE A 255 5.16 -19.73 0.67
N SER A 256 4.63 -20.92 0.38
CA SER A 256 5.12 -21.76 -0.71
C SER A 256 4.90 -21.05 -2.05
N LEU A 257 5.98 -20.75 -2.77
CA LEU A 257 5.93 -20.19 -4.11
C LEU A 257 6.40 -21.25 -5.10
N THR A 258 5.45 -21.96 -5.72
CA THR A 258 5.74 -22.94 -6.77
C THR A 258 5.23 -22.47 -8.12
N ASN A 259 4.07 -21.81 -8.15
CA ASN A 259 3.42 -21.35 -9.37
C ASN A 259 3.14 -19.85 -9.31
N TRP A 260 3.16 -19.19 -10.46
CA TRP A 260 2.77 -17.78 -10.55
C TRP A 260 1.89 -17.47 -11.75
N TYR A 261 1.08 -16.43 -11.60
CA TYR A 261 0.19 -15.87 -12.62
C TYR A 261 0.39 -14.36 -12.67
N GLY A 262 0.64 -13.83 -13.87
CA GLY A 262 0.74 -12.40 -14.10
C GLY A 262 -0.28 -11.96 -15.15
N GLN A 263 -0.80 -10.74 -15.04
CA GLN A 263 -1.59 -10.13 -16.09
C GLN A 263 -1.18 -8.66 -16.29
N THR A 264 -0.98 -8.27 -17.54
CA THR A 264 -0.48 -6.94 -17.88
C THR A 264 -1.25 -6.29 -19.03
N ASN A 265 -1.24 -4.96 -19.06
CA ASN A 265 -1.70 -4.16 -20.18
C ASN A 265 -0.73 -4.33 -21.37
N LEU A 266 -1.27 -4.34 -22.60
CA LEU A 266 -0.46 -4.60 -23.80
C LEU A 266 0.74 -3.64 -23.97
N PRO A 267 0.59 -2.31 -23.77
CA PRO A 267 1.72 -1.37 -23.91
C PRO A 267 2.81 -1.50 -22.84
N TRP A 268 2.55 -2.19 -21.73
CA TRP A 268 3.49 -2.34 -20.60
C TRP A 268 4.15 -3.72 -20.55
N GLY A 269 3.99 -4.52 -21.60
CA GLY A 269 4.51 -5.88 -21.68
C GLY A 269 5.99 -6.01 -21.38
N ASP A 270 6.80 -5.22 -22.06
CA ASP A 270 8.26 -5.27 -21.93
C ASP A 270 8.71 -4.87 -20.52
N ASP A 271 8.14 -3.79 -19.95
CA ASP A 271 8.46 -3.35 -18.59
C ASP A 271 8.00 -4.38 -17.55
N SER A 272 6.80 -4.94 -17.73
CA SER A 272 6.27 -6.01 -16.88
C SER A 272 7.16 -7.25 -16.89
N GLN A 273 7.73 -7.60 -18.05
CA GLN A 273 8.69 -8.69 -18.17
C GLN A 273 9.94 -8.42 -17.34
N VAL A 274 10.44 -7.17 -17.30
CA VAL A 274 11.55 -6.80 -16.42
C VAL A 274 11.13 -6.91 -14.95
N VAL A 275 9.94 -6.41 -14.58
CA VAL A 275 9.44 -6.47 -13.19
C VAL A 275 9.38 -7.90 -12.68
N VAL A 276 8.83 -8.83 -13.46
CA VAL A 276 8.67 -10.25 -13.08
C VAL A 276 9.90 -11.12 -13.36
N ALA A 277 11.00 -10.54 -13.83
CA ALA A 277 12.24 -11.28 -14.06
C ALA A 277 12.71 -12.11 -12.84
N PRO A 278 12.60 -11.65 -11.57
CA PRO A 278 12.97 -12.46 -10.42
C PRO A 278 12.15 -13.76 -10.29
N LEU A 279 10.84 -13.76 -10.61
CA LEU A 279 10.00 -14.97 -10.57
C LEU A 279 10.49 -16.01 -11.60
N ARG A 280 10.88 -15.55 -12.78
CA ARG A 280 11.43 -16.40 -13.85
C ARG A 280 12.81 -16.94 -13.49
N GLN A 281 13.66 -16.11 -12.90
CA GLN A 281 14.99 -16.52 -12.41
C GLN A 281 14.90 -17.56 -11.29
N ALA A 282 13.90 -17.43 -10.41
CA ALA A 282 13.56 -18.43 -9.41
C ALA A 282 12.92 -19.72 -9.99
N ARG A 283 12.66 -19.75 -11.31
CA ARG A 283 12.08 -20.89 -12.05
C ARG A 283 10.74 -21.35 -11.50
N LEU A 284 9.92 -20.41 -11.04
CA LEU A 284 8.54 -20.71 -10.66
C LEU A 284 7.76 -21.24 -11.88
N HIS A 285 6.97 -22.28 -11.66
CA HIS A 285 6.15 -22.90 -12.70
C HIS A 285 5.00 -21.98 -13.11
N THR A 286 4.48 -22.24 -14.29
CA THR A 286 3.32 -21.56 -14.86
C THR A 286 2.39 -22.64 -15.39
N ASN A 287 1.09 -22.38 -15.37
CA ASN A 287 0.13 -23.38 -15.78
C ASN A 287 0.08 -23.49 -17.31
N ALA A 288 0.85 -24.44 -17.85
CA ALA A 288 1.00 -24.68 -19.28
C ALA A 288 -0.34 -24.96 -19.99
N THR A 289 -1.30 -25.62 -19.32
CA THR A 289 -2.61 -25.92 -19.90
C THR A 289 -3.45 -24.67 -20.09
N LEU A 290 -3.39 -23.70 -19.16
CA LEU A 290 -4.03 -22.40 -19.33
C LEU A 290 -3.42 -21.62 -20.50
N HIS A 291 -2.10 -21.74 -20.71
CA HIS A 291 -1.44 -21.15 -21.88
C HIS A 291 -1.94 -21.76 -23.19
N GLU A 292 -2.06 -23.09 -23.28
CA GLU A 292 -2.58 -23.77 -24.48
C GLU A 292 -4.06 -23.46 -24.76
N GLU A 293 -4.91 -23.44 -23.72
CA GLU A 293 -6.33 -23.07 -23.88
C GLU A 293 -6.51 -21.60 -24.27
N SER A 294 -5.68 -20.70 -23.72
CA SER A 294 -5.65 -19.29 -24.13
C SER A 294 -5.31 -19.18 -25.61
N TYR A 295 -4.26 -19.89 -26.07
CA TYR A 295 -3.87 -19.93 -27.47
C TYR A 295 -4.96 -20.46 -28.39
N ALA A 296 -5.65 -21.52 -28.00
CA ALA A 296 -6.71 -22.14 -28.80
C ALA A 296 -7.95 -21.24 -28.94
N THR A 297 -8.25 -20.45 -27.91
CA THR A 297 -9.45 -19.60 -27.85
C THR A 297 -9.23 -18.23 -28.50
N MET A 298 -7.99 -17.71 -28.48
CA MET A 298 -7.68 -16.35 -28.95
C MET A 298 -7.30 -16.23 -30.44
N GLY A 299 -7.40 -17.30 -31.25
CA GLY A 299 -7.27 -17.22 -32.72
C GLY A 299 -6.00 -16.48 -33.22
N ASP A 300 -6.18 -15.45 -34.07
CA ASP A 300 -5.10 -14.64 -34.68
C ASP A 300 -4.35 -13.73 -33.68
N TYR A 301 -4.79 -13.62 -32.41
CA TYR A 301 -4.09 -12.90 -31.34
C TYR A 301 -2.90 -13.73 -30.77
N ARG A 302 -2.21 -14.48 -31.63
CA ARG A 302 -1.07 -15.38 -31.34
C ARG A 302 0.13 -14.66 -30.68
N PHE A 303 0.08 -13.33 -30.62
CA PHE A 303 1.05 -12.45 -29.98
C PHE A 303 0.85 -12.31 -28.45
N SER A 304 -0.21 -12.85 -27.85
CA SER A 304 -0.67 -12.49 -26.48
C SER A 304 -0.11 -13.29 -25.31
N LEU A 305 0.83 -14.21 -25.50
CA LEU A 305 1.51 -14.82 -24.36
C LEU A 305 2.87 -14.15 -24.16
N ALA A 306 2.92 -13.22 -23.22
CA ALA A 306 4.19 -12.79 -22.69
C ALA A 306 4.82 -14.03 -22.00
N GLN A 307 6.03 -14.39 -22.44
CA GLN A 307 6.66 -15.67 -22.11
C GLN A 307 6.63 -15.98 -20.61
N GLY A 308 6.21 -17.21 -20.29
CA GLY A 308 6.45 -17.83 -18.99
C GLY A 308 5.69 -17.22 -17.83
N GLY A 309 4.36 -17.09 -17.94
CA GLY A 309 3.45 -16.82 -16.80
C GLY A 309 2.76 -15.46 -16.78
N LEU A 310 3.13 -14.56 -17.69
CA LEU A 310 2.58 -13.21 -17.78
C LEU A 310 1.62 -13.11 -18.99
N PHE A 311 0.33 -12.94 -18.73
CA PHE A 311 -0.71 -12.85 -19.75
C PHE A 311 -0.96 -11.41 -20.17
N TYR A 312 -1.07 -11.17 -21.48
CA TYR A 312 -1.56 -9.88 -21.97
C TYR A 312 -3.08 -9.82 -21.83
N SER A 313 -3.59 -8.73 -21.27
CA SER A 313 -5.02 -8.48 -21.22
C SER A 313 -5.53 -8.16 -22.62
N LEU A 314 -6.56 -8.88 -23.05
CA LEU A 314 -7.24 -8.68 -24.33
C LEU A 314 -8.73 -8.44 -24.08
N PRO A 315 -9.45 -7.77 -25.00
CA PRO A 315 -10.88 -7.51 -24.88
C PRO A 315 -11.67 -8.81 -25.06
N ILE A 316 -11.71 -9.62 -24.00
CA ILE A 316 -12.41 -10.91 -23.91
C ILE A 316 -13.58 -10.80 -22.93
N THR A 317 -14.44 -11.80 -22.91
CA THR A 317 -15.60 -11.78 -22.01
C THR A 317 -15.21 -12.16 -20.58
N ASP A 318 -16.07 -11.79 -19.66
CA ASP A 318 -16.03 -12.21 -18.26
C ASP A 318 -15.90 -13.73 -18.05
N GLN A 319 -16.53 -14.52 -18.92
CA GLN A 319 -16.47 -15.98 -18.87
C GLN A 319 -15.11 -16.51 -19.34
N ASP A 320 -14.47 -15.80 -20.28
CA ASP A 320 -13.14 -16.14 -20.77
C ASP A 320 -12.09 -15.84 -19.69
N ILE A 321 -12.20 -14.72 -18.98
CA ILE A 321 -11.30 -14.41 -17.85
C ILE A 321 -11.36 -15.51 -16.79
N ASP A 322 -12.57 -15.97 -16.43
CA ASP A 322 -12.76 -17.03 -15.43
C ASP A 322 -12.12 -18.36 -15.83
N ARG A 323 -11.94 -18.59 -17.14
CA ARG A 323 -11.30 -19.77 -17.70
C ARG A 323 -9.78 -19.70 -17.64
N PHE A 324 -9.19 -18.51 -17.81
CA PHE A 324 -7.73 -18.33 -17.87
C PHE A 324 -7.10 -17.87 -16.57
N PHE A 325 -7.89 -17.40 -15.61
CA PHE A 325 -7.41 -17.03 -14.29
C PHE A 325 -6.92 -18.27 -13.51
N ASP A 326 -5.61 -18.33 -13.22
CA ASP A 326 -5.02 -19.45 -12.49
C ASP A 326 -5.30 -19.35 -10.99
N ARG A 327 -6.42 -19.96 -10.54
CA ARG A 327 -6.84 -19.99 -9.14
C ARG A 327 -5.86 -20.71 -8.20
N LYS A 328 -4.91 -21.46 -8.75
CA LYS A 328 -3.94 -22.28 -8.02
C LYS A 328 -2.53 -21.69 -8.04
N ALA A 329 -2.34 -20.50 -8.61
CA ALA A 329 -1.09 -19.77 -8.47
C ALA A 329 -0.87 -19.35 -7.00
N ASN A 330 0.39 -19.31 -6.58
CA ASN A 330 0.79 -18.90 -5.23
C ASN A 330 1.42 -17.49 -5.23
N PHE A 331 1.67 -16.94 -6.42
CA PHE A 331 2.11 -15.58 -6.64
C PHE A 331 1.30 -14.95 -7.78
N TYR A 332 0.70 -13.79 -7.53
CA TYR A 332 -0.07 -13.04 -8.51
C TYR A 332 0.56 -11.68 -8.76
N TYR A 333 0.65 -11.28 -10.02
CA TYR A 333 1.14 -9.95 -10.43
C TYR A 333 0.17 -9.28 -11.40
N PHE A 334 -0.20 -8.03 -11.12
CA PHE A 334 -1.09 -7.26 -11.99
C PHE A 334 -0.45 -5.93 -12.34
N ASN A 335 -0.22 -5.67 -13.62
CA ASN A 335 0.23 -4.38 -14.14
C ASN A 335 -0.82 -3.83 -15.11
N LEU A 336 -1.81 -3.13 -14.55
CA LEU A 336 -3.06 -2.79 -15.22
C LEU A 336 -3.54 -1.41 -14.79
N HIS A 337 -4.48 -0.86 -15.53
CA HIS A 337 -5.11 0.38 -15.14
C HIS A 337 -6.00 0.21 -13.92
N GLY A 338 -6.02 1.23 -13.07
CA GLY A 338 -6.88 1.29 -11.90
C GLY A 338 -7.62 2.62 -11.82
N SER A 339 -8.53 2.76 -10.86
CA SER A 339 -9.45 3.91 -10.81
C SER A 339 -9.89 4.24 -9.37
N ASP A 340 -10.02 5.53 -9.10
CA ASP A 340 -10.65 6.07 -7.88
C ASP A 340 -12.17 5.97 -7.90
N ALA A 341 -12.78 5.74 -9.06
CA ALA A 341 -14.22 5.71 -9.21
C ALA A 341 -14.84 4.65 -8.27
N PRO A 342 -15.85 5.02 -7.45
CA PRO A 342 -16.49 4.09 -6.52
C PRO A 342 -17.15 2.89 -7.21
N THR A 343 -17.49 3.03 -8.49
CA THR A 343 -18.12 1.98 -9.32
C THR A 343 -17.12 1.01 -9.94
N THR A 344 -15.83 1.33 -9.93
CA THR A 344 -14.79 0.54 -10.60
C THR A 344 -13.99 -0.21 -9.54
N GLY A 345 -14.39 -1.44 -9.25
CA GLY A 345 -13.71 -2.29 -8.27
C GLY A 345 -12.53 -3.09 -8.85
N GLY A 346 -12.56 -3.38 -10.15
CA GLY A 346 -11.55 -4.15 -10.87
C GLY A 346 -10.47 -3.31 -11.55
N PHE A 347 -9.59 -4.01 -12.26
CA PHE A 347 -8.55 -3.41 -13.10
C PHE A 347 -8.94 -3.43 -14.57
N VAL A 348 -8.45 -2.42 -15.28
CA VAL A 348 -8.77 -2.14 -16.68
C VAL A 348 -7.51 -2.33 -17.54
N ALA A 349 -7.67 -2.75 -18.79
CA ALA A 349 -6.61 -2.73 -19.79
C ALA A 349 -7.04 -1.91 -21.00
N ASP A 350 -6.08 -1.46 -21.80
CA ASP A 350 -6.33 -0.77 -23.07
C ASP A 350 -5.98 -1.67 -24.25
N PHE A 351 -6.86 -1.68 -25.25
CA PHE A 351 -6.57 -2.24 -26.56
C PHE A 351 -7.05 -1.30 -27.66
N LYS A 352 -6.10 -0.83 -28.49
CA LYS A 352 -6.36 0.12 -29.59
C LYS A 352 -7.04 1.42 -29.12
N GLY A 353 -6.67 1.92 -27.94
CA GLY A 353 -7.18 3.18 -27.39
C GLY A 353 -8.55 3.06 -26.72
N GLN A 354 -9.07 1.84 -26.54
CA GLN A 354 -10.30 1.57 -25.80
C GLN A 354 -10.01 0.74 -24.55
N GLY A 355 -10.44 1.27 -23.40
CA GLY A 355 -10.37 0.56 -22.13
C GLY A 355 -11.44 -0.51 -21.98
N PHE A 356 -11.10 -1.63 -21.37
CA PHE A 356 -12.01 -2.74 -21.03
C PHE A 356 -11.62 -3.38 -19.69
N GLY A 357 -12.60 -3.99 -19.00
CA GLY A 357 -12.36 -4.71 -17.75
C GLY A 357 -11.43 -5.91 -17.98
N ALA A 358 -10.28 -5.92 -17.30
CA ALA A 358 -9.27 -6.95 -17.46
C ALA A 358 -9.38 -8.04 -16.38
N ILE A 359 -9.71 -7.64 -15.15
CA ILE A 359 -9.96 -8.54 -14.03
C ILE A 359 -10.76 -7.81 -12.95
N ASP A 360 -11.67 -8.51 -12.27
CA ASP A 360 -12.53 -7.98 -11.22
C ASP A 360 -12.26 -8.63 -9.85
N PRO A 361 -12.74 -8.02 -8.75
CA PRO A 361 -12.65 -8.61 -7.42
C PRO A 361 -13.26 -10.02 -7.36
N ARG A 362 -14.23 -10.34 -8.23
CA ARG A 362 -14.87 -11.67 -8.29
C ARG A 362 -13.88 -12.78 -8.64
N GLN A 363 -12.89 -12.55 -9.52
CA GLN A 363 -11.86 -13.55 -9.82
C GLN A 363 -10.96 -13.81 -8.62
N LEU A 364 -10.53 -12.74 -7.94
CA LEU A 364 -9.69 -12.86 -6.74
C LEU A 364 -10.41 -13.65 -5.63
N ALA A 365 -11.74 -13.54 -5.55
CA ALA A 365 -12.53 -14.32 -4.60
C ALA A 365 -12.51 -15.84 -4.87
N THR A 366 -12.01 -16.29 -6.02
CA THR A 366 -11.95 -17.71 -6.42
C THR A 366 -10.59 -18.37 -6.20
N MET A 367 -9.59 -17.64 -5.68
CA MET A 367 -8.27 -18.21 -5.38
C MET A 367 -8.37 -19.37 -4.39
N GLU A 368 -7.64 -20.46 -4.64
CA GLU A 368 -7.78 -21.73 -3.91
C GLU A 368 -6.66 -21.97 -2.91
N VAL A 369 -5.50 -21.31 -3.08
CA VAL A 369 -4.28 -21.58 -2.30
C VAL A 369 -3.71 -20.30 -1.69
N PRO A 370 -3.13 -20.37 -0.47
CA PRO A 370 -2.45 -19.24 0.14
C PRO A 370 -1.39 -18.63 -0.80
N ASN A 371 -1.41 -17.30 -0.94
CA ASN A 371 -0.64 -16.62 -1.98
C ASN A 371 -0.15 -15.22 -1.59
N ILE A 372 0.70 -14.66 -2.46
CA ILE A 372 1.16 -13.27 -2.46
C ILE A 372 0.62 -12.58 -3.70
N LEU A 373 0.15 -11.34 -3.59
CA LEU A 373 -0.34 -10.54 -4.71
C LEU A 373 0.36 -9.18 -4.74
N VAL A 374 0.93 -8.83 -5.89
CA VAL A 374 1.53 -7.51 -6.15
C VAL A 374 0.77 -6.85 -7.29
N THR A 375 0.32 -5.62 -7.08
CA THR A 375 -0.35 -4.83 -8.12
C THR A 375 0.33 -3.49 -8.36
N GLU A 376 0.45 -3.14 -9.62
CA GLU A 376 0.80 -1.84 -10.13
C GLU A 376 -0.39 -1.28 -10.90
N ALA A 377 -1.35 -0.73 -10.16
CA ALA A 377 -2.55 -0.12 -10.68
C ALA A 377 -2.93 1.06 -9.79
N CYS A 378 -3.35 2.19 -10.38
CA CYS A 378 -3.83 3.33 -9.60
C CYS A 378 -4.97 2.93 -8.66
N TYR A 379 -4.90 3.33 -7.39
CA TYR A 379 -5.86 2.97 -6.35
C TYR A 379 -6.00 1.45 -6.15
N GLY A 380 -5.01 0.66 -6.57
CA GLY A 380 -5.07 -0.80 -6.54
C GLY A 380 -5.16 -1.38 -5.13
N ALA A 381 -4.85 -0.59 -4.09
CA ALA A 381 -5.01 -0.96 -2.69
C ALA A 381 -6.08 -0.15 -1.95
N LYS A 382 -7.08 0.41 -2.65
CA LYS A 382 -8.21 1.08 -1.98
C LYS A 382 -9.02 0.07 -1.17
N TYR A 383 -9.28 0.38 0.10
CA TYR A 383 -10.06 -0.50 0.99
C TYR A 383 -11.02 0.26 1.91
N MET A 384 -10.75 1.53 2.19
CA MET A 384 -11.52 2.32 3.15
C MET A 384 -12.96 2.51 2.67
N GLN A 385 -13.93 2.14 3.51
CA GLN A 385 -15.36 2.22 3.20
C GLN A 385 -15.83 1.40 1.98
N TYR A 386 -15.16 0.28 1.66
CA TYR A 386 -15.56 -0.61 0.57
C TYR A 386 -16.11 -1.97 1.07
N TYR A 387 -17.07 -2.51 0.32
CA TYR A 387 -17.47 -3.91 0.44
C TYR A 387 -16.43 -4.80 -0.24
N ARG A 388 -16.39 -6.09 0.14
CA ARG A 388 -15.41 -7.06 -0.41
C ARG A 388 -15.38 -7.10 -1.94
N ASN A 389 -16.55 -7.09 -2.57
CA ASN A 389 -16.68 -7.19 -4.02
C ASN A 389 -16.38 -5.88 -4.78
N GLN A 390 -16.00 -4.81 -4.07
CA GLN A 390 -15.70 -3.50 -4.66
C GLN A 390 -14.20 -3.14 -4.60
N SER A 391 -13.37 -4.01 -4.02
CA SER A 391 -11.94 -3.76 -3.83
C SER A 391 -11.14 -5.03 -4.13
N MET A 392 -10.14 -4.90 -4.99
CA MET A 392 -9.19 -5.97 -5.29
C MET A 392 -8.47 -6.44 -4.02
N LEU A 393 -8.00 -5.50 -3.20
CA LEU A 393 -7.34 -5.79 -1.92
C LEU A 393 -8.25 -6.56 -0.96
N LEU A 394 -9.47 -6.08 -0.72
CA LEU A 394 -10.38 -6.70 0.24
C LEU A 394 -10.85 -8.09 -0.21
N SER A 395 -11.09 -8.27 -1.52
CA SER A 395 -11.43 -9.57 -2.09
C SER A 395 -10.28 -10.58 -1.97
N ALA A 396 -9.06 -10.14 -2.25
CA ALA A 396 -7.85 -10.97 -2.18
C ALA A 396 -7.55 -11.43 -0.74
N ILE A 397 -7.43 -10.48 0.19
CA ILE A 397 -7.10 -10.77 1.60
C ILE A 397 -8.22 -11.56 2.29
N GLY A 398 -9.48 -11.26 1.95
CA GLY A 398 -10.63 -11.96 2.48
C GLY A 398 -10.69 -13.44 2.06
N THR A 399 -9.88 -13.87 1.07
CA THR A 399 -9.87 -15.25 0.56
C THR A 399 -8.56 -15.97 0.87
N GLN A 400 -7.54 -15.89 0.02
CA GLN A 400 -6.30 -16.68 0.18
C GLN A 400 -5.03 -15.83 0.23
N THR A 401 -5.11 -14.54 -0.10
CA THR A 401 -3.93 -13.69 -0.10
C THR A 401 -3.47 -13.41 1.33
N LEU A 402 -2.20 -13.71 1.59
CA LEU A 402 -1.54 -13.46 2.87
C LEU A 402 -0.77 -12.16 2.88
N LEU A 403 -0.22 -11.78 1.71
CA LEU A 403 0.53 -10.55 1.49
C LEU A 403 0.03 -9.87 0.23
N TYR A 404 -0.37 -8.60 0.35
CA TYR A 404 -0.78 -7.77 -0.77
C TYR A 404 0.04 -6.49 -0.78
N LEU A 405 0.60 -6.14 -1.94
CA LEU A 405 1.31 -4.87 -2.15
C LEU A 405 0.60 -4.08 -3.26
N GLY A 406 0.25 -2.83 -2.99
CA GLY A 406 -0.35 -1.94 -3.98
C GLY A 406 -0.44 -0.49 -3.51
N SER A 407 -0.77 0.42 -4.44
CA SER A 407 -0.87 1.86 -4.17
C SER A 407 -2.23 2.27 -3.62
N SER A 408 -2.25 3.25 -2.71
CA SER A 408 -3.49 3.89 -2.24
C SER A 408 -4.03 4.97 -3.18
N ARG A 409 -3.19 5.48 -4.08
CA ARG A 409 -3.46 6.55 -5.06
C ARG A 409 -2.81 6.20 -6.41
N SER A 410 -2.33 7.21 -7.13
CA SER A 410 -1.79 7.13 -8.49
C SER A 410 -0.45 6.39 -8.60
N ALA A 411 -0.46 5.15 -9.10
CA ALA A 411 0.75 4.42 -9.45
C ALA A 411 1.38 4.99 -10.73
N PHE A 412 2.65 5.39 -10.65
CA PHE A 412 3.42 5.89 -11.80
C PHE A 412 4.37 4.83 -12.35
N CYS A 413 4.56 4.81 -13.68
CA CYS A 413 5.63 4.06 -14.34
C CYS A 413 6.43 4.97 -15.28
N ASN A 414 7.65 4.55 -15.61
CA ASN A 414 8.34 5.04 -16.78
C ASN A 414 8.34 3.92 -17.83
N ASN A 415 7.69 4.15 -18.99
CA ASN A 415 7.57 3.15 -20.05
C ASN A 415 8.92 2.91 -20.79
N ARG A 416 10.00 2.60 -20.05
CA ARG A 416 11.33 2.32 -20.57
C ARG A 416 12.33 1.86 -19.52
N TYR A 417 13.30 1.07 -19.97
CA TYR A 417 14.50 0.77 -19.21
C TYR A 417 15.42 2.00 -19.02
N PRO A 418 16.02 2.18 -17.82
CA PRO A 418 15.81 1.39 -16.61
C PRO A 418 14.45 1.66 -15.98
N ILE A 419 13.77 0.59 -15.54
CA ILE A 419 12.49 0.70 -14.82
C ILE A 419 12.65 1.54 -13.54
N ASP A 420 11.59 2.26 -13.18
CA ASP A 420 11.52 3.20 -12.08
C ASP A 420 10.09 3.28 -11.51
N ASN A 421 9.87 4.10 -10.48
CA ASN A 421 8.56 4.28 -9.84
C ASN A 421 7.93 2.94 -9.41
N SER A 422 6.65 2.66 -9.72
CA SER A 422 5.99 1.41 -9.32
C SER A 422 6.74 0.17 -9.78
N ASP A 423 7.30 0.20 -10.99
CA ASP A 423 7.94 -0.96 -11.62
C ASP A 423 9.21 -1.35 -10.86
N ARG A 424 10.04 -0.35 -10.52
CA ARG A 424 11.22 -0.55 -9.67
C ARG A 424 10.84 -1.07 -8.29
N LEU A 425 9.80 -0.47 -7.68
CA LEU A 425 9.38 -0.82 -6.33
C LEU A 425 8.94 -2.30 -6.28
N SER A 426 8.05 -2.71 -7.19
CA SER A 426 7.59 -4.10 -7.27
C SER A 426 8.72 -5.05 -7.63
N ASN A 427 9.57 -4.71 -8.61
CA ASN A 427 10.66 -5.58 -9.03
C ASN A 427 11.58 -5.93 -7.86
N ILE A 428 12.01 -4.92 -7.10
CA ILE A 428 12.91 -5.12 -5.96
C ILE A 428 12.17 -5.81 -4.81
N TYR A 429 10.91 -5.44 -4.53
CA TYR A 429 10.11 -6.14 -3.53
C TYR A 429 10.00 -7.64 -3.80
N ILE A 430 9.70 -8.02 -5.05
CA ILE A 430 9.60 -9.41 -5.50
C ILE A 430 10.96 -10.11 -5.36
N ALA A 431 12.03 -9.48 -5.82
CA ALA A 431 13.38 -10.05 -5.71
C ALA A 431 13.77 -10.30 -4.25
N GLU A 432 13.54 -9.33 -3.36
CA GLU A 432 13.90 -9.45 -1.95
C GLU A 432 13.03 -10.46 -1.19
N LEU A 433 11.75 -10.60 -1.55
CA LEU A 433 10.89 -11.67 -1.04
C LEU A 433 11.46 -13.05 -1.42
N LEU A 434 11.84 -13.24 -2.69
CA LEU A 434 12.42 -14.51 -3.17
C LEU A 434 13.81 -14.78 -2.56
N ASN A 435 14.55 -13.72 -2.22
CA ASN A 435 15.76 -13.81 -1.40
C ASN A 435 15.45 -14.18 0.06
N GLY A 436 14.19 -14.36 0.45
CA GLY A 436 13.75 -14.84 1.77
C GLY A 436 13.78 -13.79 2.88
N ASN A 437 13.87 -12.51 2.52
CA ASN A 437 13.54 -11.43 3.45
C ASN A 437 12.04 -11.48 3.79
N THR A 438 11.68 -10.93 4.94
CA THR A 438 10.27 -10.72 5.28
C THR A 438 9.64 -9.70 4.33
N ALA A 439 8.32 -9.72 4.20
CA ALA A 439 7.59 -8.78 3.38
C ALA A 439 7.87 -7.32 3.78
N GLY A 440 7.95 -7.06 5.07
CA GLY A 440 8.27 -5.75 5.61
C GLY A 440 9.70 -5.28 5.28
N GLU A 441 10.67 -6.17 5.37
CA GLU A 441 12.07 -5.91 4.97
C GLU A 441 12.19 -5.69 3.46
N SER A 442 11.52 -6.52 2.66
CA SER A 442 11.50 -6.40 1.19
C SER A 442 10.95 -5.06 0.74
N LEU A 443 9.86 -4.57 1.34
CA LEU A 443 9.30 -3.25 1.00
C LEU A 443 10.24 -2.12 1.45
N TYR A 444 10.90 -2.27 2.60
CA TYR A 444 11.92 -1.32 3.04
C TYR A 444 13.09 -1.23 2.04
N LEU A 445 13.62 -2.37 1.58
CA LEU A 445 14.70 -2.42 0.60
C LEU A 445 14.27 -1.87 -0.77
N ALA A 446 13.04 -2.15 -1.20
CA ALA A 446 12.47 -1.56 -2.40
C ALA A 446 12.43 -0.03 -2.34
N ARG A 447 11.95 0.56 -1.24
CA ARG A 447 11.96 2.02 -1.01
C ARG A 447 13.38 2.58 -0.93
N LYS A 448 14.28 1.88 -0.23
CA LYS A 448 15.70 2.27 -0.09
C LYS A 448 16.39 2.42 -1.45
N SER A 449 16.05 1.58 -2.42
CA SER A 449 16.68 1.58 -3.74
C SER A 449 16.58 2.90 -4.50
N PHE A 450 15.52 3.69 -4.27
CA PHE A 450 15.34 5.00 -4.92
C PHE A 450 16.42 6.00 -4.51
N PHE A 451 16.86 5.94 -3.25
CA PHE A 451 17.90 6.83 -2.73
C PHE A 451 19.31 6.46 -3.23
N GLU A 452 19.50 5.20 -3.63
CA GLU A 452 20.77 4.70 -4.17
C GLU A 452 20.93 5.04 -5.66
N TYR A 453 19.81 5.13 -6.39
CA TYR A 453 19.79 5.29 -7.85
C TYR A 453 20.28 6.67 -8.35
N ASP A 454 19.75 7.79 -7.82
CA ASP A 454 20.19 9.16 -8.20
C ASP A 454 20.81 9.94 -7.01
N LYS A 455 21.56 9.21 -6.16
CA LYS A 455 22.26 9.77 -4.98
C LYS A 455 21.35 10.62 -4.08
N GLY A 456 20.10 10.19 -3.90
CA GLY A 456 19.11 10.84 -3.02
C GLY A 456 18.41 12.07 -3.60
N ARG A 457 18.56 12.37 -4.90
CA ARG A 457 17.74 13.37 -5.60
C ARG A 457 16.50 12.70 -6.19
N LEU A 458 15.32 13.14 -5.78
CA LEU A 458 14.06 12.49 -6.16
C LEU A 458 13.11 13.45 -6.88
N TYR A 459 12.46 12.93 -7.92
CA TYR A 459 11.28 13.54 -8.51
C TYR A 459 10.04 13.24 -7.66
N ASP A 460 9.01 14.08 -7.79
CA ASP A 460 7.79 13.91 -7.00
C ASP A 460 7.08 12.58 -7.29
N GLN A 461 7.11 12.07 -8.53
CA GLN A 461 6.53 10.76 -8.88
C GLN A 461 7.22 9.59 -8.16
N GLN A 462 8.54 9.69 -7.94
CA GLN A 462 9.29 8.69 -7.18
C GLN A 462 8.92 8.76 -5.69
N LEU A 463 8.76 9.97 -5.14
CA LEU A 463 8.29 10.16 -3.76
C LEU A 463 6.87 9.65 -3.57
N VAL A 464 5.98 9.88 -4.53
CA VAL A 464 4.62 9.31 -4.52
C VAL A 464 4.70 7.79 -4.49
N SER A 465 5.48 7.17 -5.37
CA SER A 465 5.66 5.71 -5.42
C SER A 465 6.18 5.13 -4.09
N ILE A 466 7.16 5.79 -3.46
CA ILE A 466 7.70 5.38 -2.15
C ILE A 466 6.60 5.40 -1.07
N VAL A 467 5.70 6.38 -1.11
CA VAL A 467 4.76 6.68 -0.02
C VAL A 467 3.41 5.99 -0.17
N GLU A 468 2.87 5.88 -1.38
CA GLU A 468 1.53 5.36 -1.63
C GLU A 468 1.44 3.83 -1.59
N PHE A 469 2.55 3.14 -1.87
CA PHE A 469 2.60 1.67 -1.85
C PHE A 469 2.63 1.19 -0.41
N ASN A 470 1.57 0.50 0.01
CA ASN A 470 1.42 -0.05 1.36
C ASN A 470 1.46 -1.57 1.34
N LEU A 471 1.99 -2.15 2.41
CA LEU A 471 1.98 -3.60 2.62
C LEU A 471 0.75 -3.99 3.43
N PHE A 472 -0.03 -4.92 2.91
CA PHE A 472 -1.17 -5.48 3.61
C PHE A 472 -0.93 -6.95 3.94
N GLY A 473 -1.27 -7.31 5.17
CA GLY A 473 -0.93 -8.58 5.82
C GLY A 473 0.20 -8.46 6.85
N ASP A 474 0.53 -9.59 7.48
CA ASP A 474 1.57 -9.65 8.50
C ASP A 474 2.96 -9.39 7.88
N PRO A 475 3.67 -8.32 8.28
CA PRO A 475 4.94 -7.91 7.67
C PRO A 475 6.08 -8.90 7.91
N THR A 476 5.93 -9.86 8.83
CA THR A 476 6.94 -10.88 9.14
C THR A 476 6.89 -12.10 8.22
N LEU A 477 5.79 -12.28 7.48
CA LEU A 477 5.67 -13.37 6.52
C LEU A 477 6.70 -13.20 5.40
N ARG A 478 7.15 -14.32 4.84
CA ARG A 478 8.19 -14.36 3.80
C ARG A 478 7.84 -15.42 2.77
N ALA A 479 8.46 -15.37 1.60
CA ALA A 479 8.42 -16.50 0.67
C ALA A 479 9.26 -17.66 1.21
N GLN A 480 8.82 -18.90 0.97
CA GLN A 480 9.63 -20.08 1.24
C GLN A 480 10.80 -20.13 0.25
N ARG A 481 12.04 -20.11 0.75
CA ARG A 481 13.24 -20.16 -0.10
C ARG A 481 13.38 -21.50 -0.83
N PRO A 482 13.75 -21.53 -2.12
CA PRO A 482 14.56 -22.59 -2.68
C PRO A 482 15.94 -22.52 -2.00
N LEU A 483 16.45 -23.62 -1.45
CA LEU A 483 17.71 -23.70 -0.70
C LEU A 483 18.86 -22.88 -1.34
N GLN A 484 19.18 -21.70 -0.78
CA GLN A 484 20.50 -21.07 -0.87
C GLN A 484 20.70 -19.99 0.21
N SER A 485 21.99 -19.73 0.50
CA SER A 485 22.57 -19.12 1.71
C SER A 485 21.92 -17.83 2.20
N ARG A 486 21.88 -17.67 3.53
CA ARG A 486 21.48 -16.43 4.22
C ARG A 486 22.48 -15.33 3.87
N ILE A 487 22.04 -14.29 3.16
CA ILE A 487 22.74 -13.01 3.19
C ILE A 487 22.32 -12.38 4.53
N GLU A 488 23.28 -12.14 5.41
CA GLU A 488 23.03 -11.44 6.66
C GLU A 488 22.52 -10.02 6.33
N PRO A 489 21.38 -9.59 6.90
CA PRO A 489 20.82 -8.28 6.61
C PRO A 489 21.82 -7.18 6.98
N ALA A 490 22.01 -6.23 6.06
CA ALA A 490 22.87 -5.08 6.31
C ALA A 490 22.28 -4.24 7.46
N SER A 491 23.09 -4.02 8.49
CA SER A 491 22.79 -3.35 9.76
C SER A 491 22.51 -1.85 9.68
N ARG A 492 21.82 -1.37 8.63
CA ARG A 492 21.43 0.03 8.50
C ARG A 492 19.94 0.17 8.20
N ASN A 493 19.20 0.54 9.25
CA ASN A 493 17.77 0.84 9.26
C ASN A 493 17.45 2.26 8.76
N ILE A 494 18.40 2.88 8.05
CA ILE A 494 18.26 4.19 7.42
C ILE A 494 18.11 3.99 5.91
N MET A 495 17.01 4.48 5.34
CA MET A 495 16.74 4.39 3.90
C MET A 495 17.69 5.28 3.09
N ALA A 496 17.92 6.51 3.53
CA ALA A 496 18.67 7.50 2.78
C ALA A 496 19.89 8.01 3.56
N ARG A 497 21.01 8.20 2.86
CA ARG A 497 22.13 8.97 3.43
C ARG A 497 21.72 10.44 3.56
N LYS A 498 22.35 11.17 4.48
CA LYS A 498 22.13 12.62 4.63
C LYS A 498 22.29 13.35 3.30
N GLY A 499 21.40 14.31 3.05
CA GLY A 499 21.41 15.17 1.88
C GLY A 499 20.35 14.84 0.83
N VAL A 500 19.24 14.19 1.23
CA VAL A 500 18.10 13.94 0.33
C VAL A 500 17.61 15.28 -0.25
N GLN A 501 17.43 15.32 -1.57
CA GLN A 501 16.95 16.48 -2.31
C GLN A 501 15.60 16.16 -2.94
N THR A 502 14.58 16.88 -2.48
CA THR A 502 13.23 16.88 -3.06
C THR A 502 12.96 18.23 -3.72
N ILE A 503 11.93 18.32 -4.55
CA ILE A 503 11.56 19.58 -5.20
C ILE A 503 11.09 20.55 -4.13
N SER A 504 11.78 21.69 -3.99
CA SER A 504 11.44 22.72 -3.00
C SER A 504 10.51 23.78 -3.54
N GLU A 505 10.52 24.02 -4.85
CA GLU A 505 9.64 24.96 -5.52
C GLU A 505 9.19 24.40 -6.87
N ARG A 506 7.89 24.50 -7.12
CA ARG A 506 7.26 24.20 -8.41
C ARG A 506 6.45 25.42 -8.85
N LYS A 507 6.72 25.91 -10.05
CA LYS A 507 6.01 27.04 -10.64
C LYS A 507 5.38 26.62 -11.96
N CYS A 508 4.05 26.69 -12.05
CA CYS A 508 3.35 26.56 -13.32
C CYS A 508 3.69 27.78 -14.18
N ILE A 509 4.34 27.54 -15.33
CA ILE A 509 4.75 28.60 -16.27
C ILE A 509 3.93 28.58 -17.57
N TYR A 510 3.13 27.54 -17.76
CA TYR A 510 2.19 27.41 -18.86
C TYR A 510 1.00 26.55 -18.41
N THR A 511 -0.20 26.95 -18.82
CA THR A 511 -1.43 26.17 -18.74
C THR A 511 -2.14 26.29 -20.08
N ALA A 512 -2.60 25.16 -20.63
CA ALA A 512 -3.43 25.16 -21.80
C ALA A 512 -4.82 25.68 -21.44
N ASP A 513 -5.24 26.75 -22.13
CA ASP A 513 -6.52 27.43 -21.91
C ASP A 513 -7.68 26.44 -21.83
N SER A 514 -8.23 26.25 -20.63
CA SER A 514 -9.58 25.70 -20.47
C SER A 514 -10.51 26.90 -20.45
N SER A 515 -11.04 27.24 -21.62
CA SER A 515 -11.81 28.44 -21.99
C SER A 515 -10.97 29.64 -22.48
N ALA A 516 -11.36 30.14 -23.65
CA ALA A 516 -10.83 31.32 -24.32
C ALA A 516 -11.18 32.63 -23.55
N GLY A 517 -10.75 32.72 -22.30
CA GLY A 517 -10.97 33.86 -21.41
C GLY A 517 -9.65 34.49 -20.97
N GLN A 518 -9.14 35.42 -21.79
CA GLN A 518 -8.03 36.35 -21.50
C GLN A 518 -6.79 35.75 -20.81
N GLN A 519 -5.89 35.16 -21.60
CA GLN A 519 -4.48 35.17 -21.23
C GLN A 519 -4.05 36.62 -20.97
N SER A 520 -3.35 36.87 -19.86
CA SER A 520 -2.79 38.20 -19.62
C SER A 520 -1.77 38.53 -20.72
N ILE A 521 -1.68 39.80 -21.14
CA ILE A 521 -0.66 40.26 -22.10
C ILE A 521 0.75 39.86 -21.63
N LEU A 522 0.98 39.79 -20.32
CA LEU A 522 2.24 39.33 -19.73
C LEU A 522 2.52 37.85 -20.01
N ASP A 523 1.52 36.98 -19.98
CA ASP A 523 1.69 35.55 -20.25
C ASP A 523 1.86 35.27 -21.75
N GLN A 524 1.13 36.02 -22.59
CA GLN A 524 1.32 36.01 -24.05
C GLN A 524 2.73 36.47 -24.43
N VAL A 525 3.21 37.57 -23.83
CA VAL A 525 4.56 38.10 -24.07
C VAL A 525 5.62 37.13 -23.53
N ARG A 526 5.44 36.52 -22.35
CA ARG A 526 6.39 35.51 -21.84
C ARG A 526 6.48 34.27 -22.73
N CYS A 527 5.35 33.76 -23.22
CA CYS A 527 5.30 32.63 -24.14
C CYS A 527 5.89 32.98 -25.52
N ALA A 528 5.67 34.21 -26.00
CA ALA A 528 6.21 34.69 -27.28
C ALA A 528 7.72 35.03 -27.21
N VAL A 529 8.22 35.47 -26.05
CA VAL A 529 9.63 35.87 -25.87
C VAL A 529 10.53 34.68 -25.55
N ASN A 530 10.00 33.62 -24.92
CA ASN A 530 10.81 32.46 -24.54
C ASN A 530 10.99 31.47 -25.70
N ARG A 531 11.73 31.90 -26.74
CA ARG A 531 12.13 31.06 -27.88
C ARG A 531 12.77 29.75 -27.46
N ASN A 532 13.51 29.75 -26.35
CA ASN A 532 14.09 28.54 -25.78
C ASN A 532 12.98 27.56 -25.37
N LEU A 533 12.01 27.98 -24.56
CA LEU A 533 10.91 27.10 -24.14
C LEU A 533 10.07 26.57 -25.31
N GLN A 534 9.88 27.35 -26.37
CA GLN A 534 9.22 26.89 -27.60
C GLN A 534 10.04 25.78 -28.31
N GLN A 535 11.35 25.96 -28.45
CA GLN A 535 12.24 24.95 -29.05
C GLN A 535 12.31 23.67 -28.22
N ILE A 536 12.35 23.80 -26.88
CA ILE A 536 12.26 22.66 -25.96
C ILE A 536 10.94 21.94 -26.18
N ARG A 537 9.82 22.67 -26.20
CA ARG A 537 8.49 22.11 -26.41
C ARG A 537 8.41 21.34 -27.71
N GLU A 538 8.86 21.90 -28.84
CA GLU A 538 8.88 21.19 -30.13
C GLU A 538 9.67 19.88 -30.08
N THR A 539 10.80 19.87 -29.35
CA THR A 539 11.60 18.67 -29.15
C THR A 539 10.89 17.63 -28.29
N VAL A 540 10.23 18.08 -27.21
CA VAL A 540 9.48 17.20 -26.31
C VAL A 540 8.25 16.63 -27.00
N ASP A 541 7.45 17.48 -27.66
CA ASP A 541 6.27 17.11 -28.44
C ASP A 541 6.63 16.01 -29.45
N ARG A 542 7.68 16.24 -30.27
CA ARG A 542 8.12 15.25 -31.27
C ARG A 542 8.47 13.89 -30.66
N GLU A 543 9.21 13.87 -29.56
CA GLU A 543 9.61 12.62 -28.90
C GLU A 543 8.42 11.93 -28.23
N LEU A 544 7.53 12.67 -27.57
CA LEU A 544 6.37 12.11 -26.90
C LEU A 544 5.38 11.52 -27.92
N TYR A 545 5.11 12.23 -29.02
CA TYR A 545 4.20 11.76 -30.08
C TYR A 545 4.78 10.54 -30.79
N ALA A 546 6.09 10.56 -31.09
CA ALA A 546 6.75 9.42 -31.72
C ALA A 546 6.82 8.18 -30.81
N ARG A 547 6.91 8.36 -29.48
CA ARG A 547 7.11 7.25 -28.53
C ARG A 547 5.84 6.71 -27.91
N LEU A 548 4.90 7.59 -27.56
CA LEU A 548 3.72 7.23 -26.77
C LEU A 548 2.41 7.37 -27.56
N GLY A 549 2.44 7.89 -28.79
CA GLY A 549 1.25 8.05 -29.62
C GLY A 549 0.27 9.11 -29.12
N VAL A 550 0.69 9.95 -28.16
CA VAL A 550 -0.10 11.07 -27.66
C VAL A 550 -0.34 12.06 -28.79
N GLU A 551 -1.56 12.54 -28.97
CA GLU A 551 -1.89 13.45 -30.07
C GLU A 551 -1.29 14.86 -29.88
N PRO A 552 -0.88 15.54 -30.97
CA PRO A 552 -0.55 16.95 -30.93
C PRO A 552 -1.71 17.76 -30.38
N ARG A 553 -1.47 18.50 -29.29
CA ARG A 553 -2.39 19.37 -28.50
C ARG A 553 -2.80 18.85 -27.12
N GLN A 554 -2.31 17.69 -26.68
CA GLN A 554 -2.61 17.21 -25.32
C GLN A 554 -1.79 17.87 -24.20
N LEU A 555 -0.83 18.76 -24.51
CA LEU A 555 -0.07 19.50 -23.49
C LEU A 555 -1.02 20.34 -22.64
N ARG A 556 -1.05 20.08 -21.34
CA ARG A 556 -1.88 20.78 -20.36
C ARG A 556 -1.09 21.80 -19.57
N HIS A 557 0.08 21.42 -19.04
CA HIS A 557 0.85 22.30 -18.17
C HIS A 557 2.35 22.18 -18.42
N ILE A 558 3.07 23.27 -18.20
CA ILE A 558 4.54 23.24 -18.06
C ILE A 558 4.88 23.80 -16.70
N PHE A 559 5.76 23.10 -15.97
CA PHE A 559 6.28 23.56 -14.70
C PHE A 559 7.78 23.78 -14.78
N SER A 560 8.24 24.85 -14.13
CA SER A 560 9.63 25.00 -13.72
C SER A 560 9.76 24.48 -12.30
N ASN A 561 10.71 23.58 -12.08
CA ASN A 561 10.94 22.93 -10.80
C ASN A 561 12.36 23.24 -10.32
N HIS A 562 12.51 23.48 -9.01
CA HIS A 562 13.77 23.85 -8.38
C HIS A 562 14.06 22.95 -7.17
N TYR A 563 15.31 22.51 -7.08
CA TYR A 563 15.87 21.86 -5.90
C TYR A 563 16.47 22.89 -4.94
N PRO A 564 16.63 22.56 -3.64
CA PRO A 564 17.27 23.43 -2.66
C PRO A 564 18.70 23.87 -3.00
N ASP A 565 19.42 23.07 -3.81
CA ASP A 565 20.79 23.38 -4.26
C ASP A 565 20.84 24.33 -5.48
N GLY A 566 19.71 24.86 -5.90
CA GLY A 566 19.58 25.81 -7.02
C GLY A 566 19.49 25.15 -8.40
N LYS A 567 19.65 23.82 -8.52
CA LYS A 567 19.44 23.14 -9.79
C LYS A 567 17.96 23.14 -10.17
N SER A 568 17.71 23.32 -11.45
CA SER A 568 16.37 23.51 -11.99
C SER A 568 16.12 22.59 -13.18
N PHE A 569 14.85 22.32 -13.48
CA PHE A 569 14.44 21.48 -14.61
C PHE A 569 12.99 21.81 -15.01
N TYR A 570 12.55 21.33 -16.18
CA TYR A 570 11.17 21.51 -16.63
C TYR A 570 10.41 20.18 -16.62
N SER A 571 9.12 20.24 -16.35
CA SER A 571 8.20 19.11 -16.55
C SER A 571 7.01 19.54 -17.40
N PHE A 572 6.68 18.71 -18.40
CA PHE A 572 5.61 18.94 -19.37
C PHE A 572 4.55 17.87 -19.19
N ASP A 573 3.35 18.28 -18.81
CA ASP A 573 2.22 17.40 -18.54
C ASP A 573 1.30 17.34 -19.76
N TYR A 574 1.02 16.12 -20.22
CA TYR A 574 0.12 15.81 -21.30
C TYR A 574 -0.99 14.91 -20.78
N LEU A 575 -2.25 15.28 -21.01
CA LEU A 575 -3.38 14.48 -20.59
C LEU A 575 -3.97 13.78 -21.80
N GLU A 576 -3.95 12.46 -21.80
CA GLU A 576 -4.60 11.64 -22.81
C GLU A 576 -5.91 11.12 -22.23
N ASN A 577 -7.03 11.59 -22.79
CA ASN A 577 -8.36 11.17 -22.34
C ASN A 577 -8.74 9.89 -23.09
N HIS A 578 -8.81 8.76 -22.37
CA HIS A 578 -9.47 7.56 -22.89
C HIS A 578 -10.97 7.60 -22.57
N SER A 579 -11.74 6.73 -23.20
CA SER A 579 -13.19 6.62 -22.93
C SER A 579 -13.53 6.23 -21.49
N THR A 580 -12.57 5.68 -20.74
CA THR A 580 -12.77 5.04 -19.43
C THR A 580 -11.92 5.63 -18.31
N PHE A 581 -10.79 6.27 -18.62
CA PHE A 581 -9.88 6.87 -17.65
C PHE A 581 -9.01 7.92 -18.35
N ASP A 582 -8.45 8.85 -17.58
CA ASP A 582 -7.49 9.80 -18.09
C ASP A 582 -6.07 9.33 -17.76
N ARG A 583 -5.14 9.48 -18.72
CA ARG A 583 -3.73 9.12 -18.55
C ARG A 583 -2.88 10.38 -18.56
N LEU A 584 -2.14 10.60 -17.47
CA LEU A 584 -1.20 11.71 -17.40
C LEU A 584 0.19 11.23 -17.81
N HIS A 585 0.77 11.90 -18.80
CA HIS A 585 2.17 11.77 -19.16
C HIS A 585 2.96 13.01 -18.75
N THR A 586 4.02 12.83 -17.99
CA THR A 586 4.95 13.91 -17.63
C THR A 586 6.31 13.67 -18.26
N ALA A 587 6.70 14.52 -19.21
CA ALA A 587 8.07 14.54 -19.73
C ALA A 587 8.94 15.47 -18.88
N ILE A 588 10.00 14.92 -18.29
CA ILE A 588 10.97 15.65 -17.46
C ILE A 588 12.21 15.96 -18.30
N THR A 589 12.60 17.23 -18.37
CA THR A 589 13.76 17.71 -19.13
C THR A 589 14.71 18.52 -18.26
N ASP A 590 16.00 18.60 -18.62
CA ASP A 590 16.83 19.68 -18.08
C ASP A 590 16.41 21.05 -18.64
N VAL A 591 17.10 22.12 -18.19
CA VAL A 591 16.82 23.50 -18.59
C VAL A 591 17.07 23.79 -20.06
N ASP A 592 17.83 22.92 -20.75
CA ASP A 592 18.11 22.99 -22.19
C ASP A 592 17.11 22.15 -23.01
N GLY A 593 16.18 21.46 -22.35
CA GLY A 593 15.13 20.67 -22.99
C GLY A 593 15.50 19.24 -23.35
N LYS A 594 16.66 18.75 -22.90
CA LYS A 594 17.00 17.35 -23.09
C LYS A 594 16.15 16.50 -22.14
N ILE A 595 15.29 15.68 -22.72
CA ILE A 595 14.46 14.73 -21.97
C ILE A 595 15.35 13.79 -21.15
N LYS A 596 15.09 13.76 -19.84
CA LYS A 596 15.70 12.83 -18.89
C LYS A 596 14.85 11.58 -18.73
N THR A 597 13.54 11.75 -18.56
CA THR A 597 12.59 10.65 -18.40
C THR A 597 11.19 11.08 -18.82
N ILE A 598 10.33 10.10 -19.12
CA ILE A 598 8.91 10.28 -19.36
C ILE A 598 8.19 9.32 -18.42
N VAL A 599 7.30 9.87 -17.59
CA VAL A 599 6.55 9.13 -16.58
C VAL A 599 5.08 9.15 -16.95
N SER A 600 4.36 8.05 -16.76
CA SER A 600 2.93 7.94 -17.03
C SER A 600 2.20 7.41 -15.80
N THR A 601 0.96 7.83 -15.59
CA THR A 601 0.07 7.14 -14.66
C THR A 601 -0.33 5.79 -15.22
N LYS A 602 -0.42 4.81 -14.33
CA LYS A 602 -1.11 3.56 -14.62
C LYS A 602 -2.60 3.75 -14.55
#